data_AF-A0A2C9SRL3-F1
#
_entry.id   AF-A0A2C9SRL3-F1
#
_cell.length_a   1.000
_cell.length_b   1.000
_cell.length_c   1.000
_cell.angle_alpha   90.00
_cell.angle_beta   90.00
_cell.angle_gamma   90.00
#
_symmetry.space_group_name_H-M   'P 1'
#
loop_
_entity.id
_entity.type
_entity.pdbx_description
1 polymer ?
#
loop_
_entity_poly.entity_id
_entity_poly.type
_entity_poly.pdbx_seq_one_letter_code
_entity_poly.pdbx_strand_id
1 'polypeptide(L)'
;MARIGDGSLIVRGEQRRDGTWLFTIRYLVHFDAAEIGTRYVDSVQISADAVAAPVPFIACGRAVLRKKRVVVDDTTLTDDACATVSLRRRGGTDTLTQSARLRRISTQSVGTRPRGPGVVSSTGRLSGGARSGPS
;
A
#
# COMPACT_ATOMS: atom_id res chain seq x y z
N MET A 1 18.07 -13.47 -16.00
CA MET A 1 16.99 -12.88 -16.82
C MET A 1 16.19 -11.97 -15.92
N ALA A 2 15.51 -10.97 -16.47
CA ALA A 2 14.64 -10.11 -15.69
C ALA A 2 13.63 -10.94 -14.89
N ARG A 3 13.41 -10.57 -13.63
CA ARG A 3 12.38 -11.20 -12.79
C ARG A 3 11.84 -10.20 -11.79
N ILE A 4 10.56 -10.33 -11.44
CA ILE A 4 9.98 -9.59 -10.33
C ILE A 4 10.36 -10.35 -9.04
N GLY A 5 10.87 -9.63 -8.04
CA GLY A 5 11.41 -10.24 -6.82
C GLY A 5 10.32 -10.93 -6.01
N ASP A 6 10.59 -12.16 -5.60
CA ASP A 6 9.68 -12.96 -4.77
C ASP A 6 9.39 -12.24 -3.45
N GLY A 7 8.12 -12.18 -3.06
CA GLY A 7 7.68 -11.48 -1.85
C GLY A 7 7.89 -9.95 -1.84
N SER A 8 8.43 -9.36 -2.92
CA SER A 8 8.65 -7.91 -3.00
C SER A 8 7.40 -7.12 -3.36
N LEU A 9 6.36 -7.80 -3.88
CA LEU A 9 5.11 -7.19 -4.29
C LEU A 9 4.25 -6.85 -3.06
N ILE A 10 4.25 -5.58 -2.69
CA ILE A 10 3.48 -5.03 -1.60
C ILE A 10 2.36 -4.18 -2.19
N VAL A 11 1.12 -4.48 -1.79
CA VAL A 11 -0.07 -3.74 -2.20
C VAL A 11 -0.75 -3.16 -0.97
N ARG A 12 -1.01 -1.85 -1.01
CA ARG A 12 -1.74 -1.14 0.04
C ARG A 12 -2.90 -0.38 -0.57
N GLY A 13 -4.13 -0.70 -0.15
CA GLY A 13 -5.33 0.07 -0.49
C GLY A 13 -5.69 1.07 0.60
N GLU A 14 -6.08 2.27 0.19
CA GLU A 14 -6.64 3.31 1.05
C GLU A 14 -7.92 3.84 0.40
N GLN A 15 -9.03 3.86 1.14
CA GLN A 15 -10.28 4.45 0.67
C GLN A 15 -10.22 5.98 0.79
N ARG A 16 -10.59 6.67 -0.29
CA ARG A 16 -10.64 8.13 -0.38
C ARG A 16 -12.02 8.63 0.01
N ARG A 17 -12.10 9.93 0.31
CA ARG A 17 -13.36 10.59 0.71
C ARG A 17 -14.44 10.58 -0.38
N ASP A 18 -14.03 10.48 -1.64
CA ASP A 18 -14.93 10.41 -2.80
C ASP A 18 -15.46 8.99 -3.05
N GLY A 19 -15.18 8.03 -2.16
CA GLY A 19 -15.60 6.64 -2.29
C GLY A 19 -14.69 5.79 -3.19
N THR A 20 -13.69 6.38 -3.85
CA THR A 20 -12.71 5.62 -4.66
C THR A 20 -11.62 5.00 -3.79
N TRP A 21 -10.96 3.96 -4.28
CA TRP A 21 -9.79 3.36 -3.66
C TRP A 21 -8.50 3.81 -4.34
N LEU A 22 -7.51 4.19 -3.55
CA LEU A 22 -6.13 4.37 -3.98
C LEU A 22 -5.32 3.14 -3.61
N PHE A 23 -4.86 2.40 -4.61
CA PHE A 23 -3.88 1.34 -4.44
C PHE A 23 -2.48 1.85 -4.70
N THR A 24 -1.58 1.62 -3.74
CA THR A 24 -0.14 1.80 -3.91
C THR A 24 0.52 0.42 -4.02
N ILE A 25 1.21 0.19 -5.13
CA ILE A 25 1.85 -1.07 -5.48
C ILE A 25 3.36 -0.82 -5.53
N ARG A 26 4.13 -1.56 -4.74
CA ARG A 26 5.59 -1.50 -4.70
C ARG A 26 6.15 -2.89 -5.00
N TYR A 27 7.16 -2.96 -5.84
CA TYR A 27 7.83 -4.22 -6.20
C TYR A 27 9.27 -3.95 -6.61
N LEU A 28 10.09 -4.99 -6.51
CA LEU A 28 11.48 -4.97 -6.94
C LEU A 28 11.61 -5.77 -8.25
N VAL A 29 12.35 -5.24 -9.21
CA VAL A 29 12.71 -5.98 -10.43
C VAL A 29 14.20 -6.25 -10.41
N HIS A 30 14.58 -7.52 -10.57
CA HIS A 30 15.97 -7.95 -10.70
C HIS A 30 16.32 -8.14 -12.17
N PHE A 31 17.56 -7.80 -12.52
CA PHE A 31 18.10 -7.89 -13.87
C PHE A 31 19.48 -8.55 -13.85
N ASP A 32 19.79 -9.28 -14.91
CA ASP A 32 21.16 -9.73 -15.15
C ASP A 32 22.05 -8.57 -15.61
N ALA A 33 23.37 -8.77 -15.51
CA ALA A 33 24.34 -7.77 -15.97
C ALA A 33 24.15 -7.40 -17.46
N ALA A 34 23.78 -8.37 -18.30
CA ALA A 34 23.54 -8.16 -19.74
C ALA A 34 22.29 -7.33 -20.04
N GLU A 35 21.38 -7.18 -19.07
CA GLU A 35 20.11 -6.46 -19.27
C GLU A 35 20.21 -4.98 -18.84
N ILE A 36 21.29 -4.59 -18.15
CA ILE A 36 21.51 -3.22 -17.70
C ILE A 36 21.56 -2.28 -18.92
N GLY A 37 20.81 -1.19 -18.87
CA GLY A 37 20.64 -0.24 -19.99
C GLY A 37 19.48 -0.59 -20.93
N THR A 38 18.88 -1.77 -20.82
CA THR A 38 17.73 -2.16 -21.64
C THR A 38 16.45 -1.45 -21.17
N ARG A 39 15.55 -1.15 -22.13
CA ARG A 39 14.23 -0.56 -21.86
C ARG A 39 13.19 -1.64 -21.57
N TYR A 40 12.46 -1.45 -20.49
CA TYR A 40 11.32 -2.26 -20.10
C TYR A 40 10.07 -1.40 -20.00
N VAL A 41 8.92 -2.04 -20.01
CA VAL A 41 7.62 -1.42 -19.73
C VAL A 41 6.96 -2.25 -18.65
N ASP A 42 6.48 -1.60 -17.61
CA ASP A 42 5.64 -2.25 -16.61
C ASP A 42 4.22 -1.71 -16.63
N SER A 43 3.24 -2.52 -16.23
CA SER A 43 1.84 -2.14 -16.05
C SER A 43 1.29 -2.83 -14.80
N VAL A 44 0.21 -2.27 -14.24
CA VAL A 44 -0.49 -2.85 -13.10
C VAL A 44 -1.96 -2.96 -13.46
N GLN A 45 -2.56 -4.10 -13.14
CA GLN A 45 -3.99 -4.35 -13.28
C GLN A 45 -4.55 -4.72 -11.91
N ILE A 46 -5.66 -4.09 -11.52
CA ILE A 46 -6.34 -4.33 -10.22
C ILE A 46 -7.66 -5.09 -10.42
N SER A 47 -8.40 -4.75 -11.48
CA SER A 47 -9.62 -5.42 -11.93
C SER A 47 -9.61 -5.53 -13.45
N ALA A 48 -10.64 -6.13 -14.06
CA ALA A 48 -10.78 -6.18 -15.51
C ALA A 48 -10.75 -4.77 -16.13
N ASP A 49 -11.39 -3.81 -15.46
CA ASP A 49 -11.56 -2.44 -15.95
C ASP A 49 -10.51 -1.46 -15.40
N ALA A 50 -9.81 -1.83 -14.32
CA ALA A 50 -8.80 -0.99 -13.68
C ALA A 50 -7.37 -1.38 -14.08
N VAL A 51 -6.94 -0.90 -15.24
CA VAL A 51 -5.57 -1.07 -15.74
C VAL A 51 -4.82 0.27 -15.70
N ALA A 52 -3.69 0.28 -15.01
CA ALA A 52 -2.78 1.42 -15.01
C ALA A 52 -2.03 1.50 -16.34
N ALA A 53 -1.85 2.73 -16.83
CA ALA A 53 -1.08 3.00 -18.04
C ALA A 53 0.31 2.32 -17.97
N PRO A 54 0.74 1.66 -19.06
CA PRO A 54 2.09 1.10 -19.14
C PRO A 54 3.14 2.21 -19.00
N VAL A 55 4.12 2.01 -18.12
CA VAL A 55 5.18 3.00 -17.84
C VAL A 55 6.52 2.45 -18.31
N PRO A 56 7.19 3.10 -19.27
CA PRO A 56 8.52 2.69 -19.69
C PRO A 56 9.56 3.05 -18.61
N PHE A 57 10.62 2.26 -18.52
CA PHE A 57 11.80 2.56 -17.72
C PHE A 57 13.05 1.84 -18.26
N ILE A 58 14.22 2.20 -17.74
CA ILE A 58 15.50 1.57 -18.08
C ILE A 58 15.96 0.74 -16.88
N ALA A 59 16.47 -0.47 -17.14
CA ALA A 59 17.18 -1.26 -16.14
C ALA A 59 18.50 -0.58 -15.77
N CYS A 60 18.46 0.36 -14.82
CA CYS A 60 19.62 1.16 -14.42
C CYS A 60 20.59 0.44 -13.46
N GLY A 61 20.28 -0.80 -13.09
CA GLY A 61 21.12 -1.62 -12.22
C GLY A 61 20.54 -3.03 -12.06
N ARG A 62 21.19 -3.85 -11.24
CA ARG A 62 20.79 -5.25 -11.00
C ARG A 62 19.47 -5.39 -10.25
N ALA A 63 19.03 -4.33 -9.57
CA ALA A 63 17.76 -4.27 -8.89
C ALA A 63 17.17 -2.86 -9.04
N VAL A 64 15.94 -2.76 -9.52
CA VAL A 64 15.22 -1.50 -9.69
C VAL A 64 13.92 -1.57 -8.92
N LEU A 65 13.79 -0.68 -7.93
CA LEU A 65 12.56 -0.54 -7.17
C LEU A 65 11.53 0.25 -7.99
N ARG A 66 10.29 -0.25 -8.02
CA ARG A 66 9.18 0.37 -8.73
C ARG A 66 8.03 0.64 -7.77
N LYS A 67 7.33 1.75 -8.02
CA LYS A 67 6.13 2.15 -7.30
C LYS A 67 5.09 2.64 -8.29
N LYS A 68 3.87 2.12 -8.20
CA LYS A 68 2.71 2.58 -8.97
C LYS A 68 1.55 2.93 -8.06
N ARG A 69 0.70 3.83 -8.54
CA ARG A 69 -0.53 4.24 -7.87
C ARG A 69 -1.67 4.08 -8.87
N VAL A 70 -2.74 3.44 -8.44
CA VAL A 70 -3.94 3.20 -9.26
C VAL A 70 -5.14 3.63 -8.45
N VAL A 71 -6.01 4.44 -9.05
CA VAL A 71 -7.30 4.80 -8.47
C VAL A 71 -8.35 3.92 -9.11
N VAL A 72 -9.22 3.36 -8.30
CA VAL A 72 -10.25 2.38 -8.71
C VAL A 72 -11.56 2.72 -8.02
N ASP A 73 -12.67 2.59 -8.72
CA ASP A 73 -14.00 2.79 -8.13
C ASP A 73 -14.37 1.59 -7.25
N ASP A 74 -14.99 1.84 -6.09
CA ASP A 74 -15.37 0.80 -5.12
C ASP A 74 -16.28 -0.27 -5.73
N THR A 75 -17.18 0.12 -6.64
CA THR A 75 -18.11 -0.77 -7.34
C THR A 75 -17.44 -1.79 -8.26
N THR A 76 -16.18 -1.55 -8.65
CA THR A 76 -15.41 -2.43 -9.54
C THR A 76 -14.52 -3.42 -8.79
N LEU A 77 -14.47 -3.33 -7.45
CA LEU A 77 -13.63 -4.17 -6.62
C LEU A 77 -14.42 -5.34 -6.06
N THR A 78 -13.92 -6.55 -6.28
CA THR A 78 -14.38 -7.77 -5.63
C THR A 78 -13.53 -8.07 -4.40
N ASP A 79 -14.05 -8.88 -3.48
CA ASP A 79 -13.32 -9.26 -2.27
C ASP A 79 -12.05 -10.07 -2.55
N ASP A 80 -12.01 -10.79 -3.68
CA ASP A 80 -10.88 -11.58 -4.15
C ASP A 80 -9.96 -10.82 -5.13
N ALA A 81 -10.16 -9.50 -5.27
CA ALA A 81 -9.36 -8.71 -6.19
C ALA A 81 -7.85 -8.79 -5.87
N CYS A 82 -7.04 -8.78 -6.92
CA CYS A 82 -5.60 -8.90 -6.87
C CYS A 82 -4.95 -7.82 -7.71
N ALA A 83 -3.81 -7.28 -7.26
CA ALA A 83 -2.97 -6.46 -8.10
C ALA A 83 -2.00 -7.35 -8.86
N THR A 84 -2.09 -7.34 -10.19
CA THR A 84 -1.18 -8.04 -11.09
C THR A 84 -0.24 -7.03 -11.73
N VAL A 85 1.06 -7.18 -11.46
CA VAL A 85 2.12 -6.46 -12.16
C VAL A 85 2.49 -7.26 -13.40
N SER A 86 2.59 -6.60 -14.54
CA SER A 86 3.16 -7.16 -15.77
C SER A 86 4.41 -6.39 -16.14
N LEU A 87 5.48 -7.10 -16.47
CA LEU A 87 6.76 -6.56 -16.89
C LEU A 87 7.12 -7.16 -18.25
N ARG A 88 7.42 -6.29 -19.22
CA ARG A 88 7.84 -6.71 -20.56
C ARG A 88 9.09 -5.97 -20.99
N ARG A 89 9.99 -6.65 -21.70
CA ARG A 89 11.09 -5.99 -22.41
C ARG A 89 10.52 -5.23 -23.60
N ARG A 90 10.94 -4.00 -23.82
CA ARG A 90 10.46 -3.21 -24.97
C ARG A 90 10.97 -3.88 -26.27
N GLY A 91 10.05 -4.34 -27.11
CA GLY A 91 10.36 -5.09 -28.34
C GLY A 91 10.51 -6.60 -28.15
N GLY A 92 10.32 -7.12 -26.93
CA GLY A 92 10.21 -8.56 -26.67
C GLY A 92 8.76 -9.02 -26.58
N THR A 93 8.54 -10.32 -26.76
CA THR A 93 7.23 -10.99 -26.61
C THR A 93 6.96 -11.43 -25.18
N ASP A 94 8.02 -11.66 -24.40
CA ASP A 94 7.92 -12.25 -23.08
C ASP A 94 7.38 -11.24 -22.06
N THR A 95 6.33 -11.65 -21.36
CA THR A 95 5.71 -10.88 -20.28
C THR A 95 5.79 -11.67 -18.99
N LEU A 96 6.45 -11.08 -18.00
CA LEU A 96 6.55 -11.60 -16.65
C LEU A 96 5.41 -11.02 -15.82
N THR A 97 4.70 -11.86 -15.09
CA THR A 97 3.59 -11.43 -14.25
C THR A 97 3.79 -11.85 -12.81
N GLN A 98 3.33 -11.00 -11.89
CA GLN A 98 3.25 -11.34 -10.47
C GLN A 98 2.01 -10.69 -9.86
N SER A 99 1.27 -11.47 -9.08
CA SER A 99 0.03 -11.03 -8.46
C SER A 99 0.12 -11.06 -6.94
N ALA A 100 -0.55 -10.11 -6.29
CA ALA A 100 -0.75 -10.11 -4.84
C ALA A 100 -2.17 -9.66 -4.51
N ARG A 101 -2.77 -10.31 -3.50
CA ARG A 101 -4.10 -9.94 -3.01
C ARG A 101 -4.11 -8.52 -2.48
N LEU A 102 -5.20 -7.80 -2.72
CA LEU A 102 -5.38 -6.45 -2.20
C LEU A 102 -5.57 -6.50 -0.68
N ARG A 103 -4.69 -5.81 0.06
CA ARG A 103 -4.93 -5.55 1.49
C ARG A 103 -5.68 -4.22 1.61
N ARG A 104 -7.00 -4.32 1.75
CA ARG A 104 -7.89 -3.17 2.02
C ARG A 104 -7.76 -2.81 3.49
N ILE A 105 -7.13 -1.67 3.78
CA ILE A 105 -7.13 -1.10 5.12
C ILE A 105 -8.23 -0.04 5.10
N SER A 106 -9.41 -0.42 5.57
CA SER A 106 -10.46 0.55 5.85
C SER A 106 -9.96 1.49 6.95
N THR A 107 -9.81 2.77 6.63
CA THR A 107 -9.59 3.82 7.62
C THR A 107 -10.87 4.21 8.34
N GLN A 108 -11.99 3.50 8.13
CA GLN A 108 -13.10 3.51 9.09
C GLN A 108 -12.72 2.68 10.31
N SER A 109 -11.75 3.18 11.07
CA SER A 109 -11.76 2.95 12.50
C SER A 109 -13.06 3.55 13.02
N VAL A 110 -14.08 2.71 13.20
CA VAL A 110 -15.21 3.02 14.09
C VAL A 110 -14.58 3.50 15.39
N GLY A 111 -14.84 4.76 15.73
CA GLY A 111 -14.06 5.49 16.72
C GLY A 111 -13.94 4.75 18.04
N THR A 112 -12.76 4.20 18.32
CA THR A 112 -12.29 4.10 19.70
C THR A 112 -11.73 5.47 20.06
N ARG A 113 -12.66 6.36 20.43
CA ARG A 113 -12.35 7.54 21.25
C ARG A 113 -11.38 7.07 22.34
N PRO A 114 -10.18 7.67 22.49
CA PRO A 114 -9.40 7.43 23.69
C PRO A 114 -10.32 7.80 24.85
N ARG A 115 -10.77 6.81 25.63
CA ARG A 115 -11.33 7.11 26.94
C ARG A 115 -10.21 7.84 27.66
N GLY A 116 -10.48 9.08 28.04
CA GLY A 116 -9.53 9.97 28.67
C GLY A 116 -8.83 9.32 29.86
N PRO A 117 -7.71 9.91 30.32
CA PRO A 117 -6.95 9.36 31.44
C PRO A 117 -7.89 9.08 32.60
N GLY A 118 -7.85 7.83 33.06
CA GLY A 118 -8.73 7.33 34.11
C GLY A 118 -8.71 8.25 35.32
N VAL A 119 -9.88 8.71 35.72
CA VAL A 119 -10.09 9.24 37.07
C VAL A 119 -9.88 8.06 38.02
N VAL A 120 -8.76 8.09 38.73
CA VAL A 120 -8.49 7.21 39.86
C VAL A 120 -9.46 7.62 40.97
N SER A 121 -10.55 6.87 41.13
CA SER A 121 -11.38 6.95 42.33
C SER A 121 -10.57 6.47 43.53
N SER A 122 -9.97 7.41 44.26
CA SER A 122 -9.43 7.16 45.60
C SER A 122 -10.60 7.13 46.58
N THR A 123 -11.04 5.94 46.99
CA THR A 123 -11.86 5.79 48.19
C THR A 123 -10.98 5.89 49.42
N GLY A 124 -10.59 7.11 49.79
CA GLY A 124 -10.06 7.45 51.10
C GLY A 124 -11.13 8.19 51.88
N ARG A 125 -11.85 7.50 52.77
CA ARG A 125 -12.85 8.13 53.64
C ARG A 125 -12.15 8.86 54.80
N LEU A 126 -12.31 10.19 54.79
CA LEU A 126 -12.60 11.12 55.89
C LEU A 126 -11.64 11.18 57.09
N SER A 127 -11.08 12.37 57.35
CA SER A 127 -11.58 13.26 58.41
C SER A 127 -10.79 14.57 58.49
N GLY A 128 -11.53 15.69 58.43
CA GLY A 128 -11.35 16.92 59.23
C GLY A 128 -10.00 17.64 59.27
N GLY A 129 -9.99 18.92 58.90
CA GLY A 129 -8.92 19.83 59.34
C GLY A 129 -8.83 21.12 58.55
N ALA A 130 -9.30 22.21 59.13
CA ALA A 130 -9.42 23.55 58.58
C ALA A 130 -8.08 24.31 58.35
N ARG A 131 -8.12 25.24 57.37
CA ARG A 131 -7.40 26.56 57.28
C ARG A 131 -5.86 26.46 57.12
N SER A 132 -5.13 27.23 56.32
CA SER A 132 -5.20 28.66 55.92
C SER A 132 -4.25 28.89 54.72
N GLY A 133 -4.42 29.97 53.96
CA GLY A 133 -3.47 30.44 52.92
C GLY A 133 -2.21 31.13 53.47
N PRO A 134 -1.63 32.11 52.76
CA PRO A 134 -0.48 31.92 51.87
C PRO A 134 0.81 32.61 52.37
N SER A 135 1.98 32.17 51.89
CA SER A 135 3.14 32.96 51.40
C SER A 135 4.24 32.00 50.94
#